data_AF-A0A098B0A0-F1
#
_entry.id   AF-A0A098B0A0-F1
#
_cell.length_a   1.000
_cell.length_b   1.000
_cell.length_c   1.000
_cell.angle_alpha   90.00
_cell.angle_beta   90.00
_cell.angle_gamma   90.00
#
_symmetry.space_group_name_H-M   'P 1'
#
loop_
_entity.id
_entity.type
_entity.pdbx_description
1 polymer ?
#
loop_
_entity_poly.entity_id
_entity_poly.type
_entity_poly.pdbx_seq_one_letter_code
_entity_poly.pdbx_strand_id
1 'polypeptide(L)'
;MNIFDKFMVNIAPRATLKRAMARKQLQIMNYGYSEHGASRTKKSLVGWLSRGASAKEDIEDNVSTLRERSRDLYMGTPLATGALKTARTNIVGSGLRLNAQIDYEYLGMSVEEADEWETKVEREFSLWADSIHCDVQRMNNFYELQQLAFLSMLMSGDVFATLPLIKRPNMPYDLRVGLIEADRVCNPNSYSPYSISTNPHLVNGVEINKMGEVVAYHIAQVHPGSTIGKENQEWVRVEKFGSRTGRPNIIHLMESERPEQRRGVPILAPVIESLKQLGRYTEAELMAAVVSGMFTVFIETQSNTSEVPLGEDIPDEQRVDDADENSYELGNGAIIALGENEKANTANPGRPNTAFDGFVTSICRQVGAALEIPFELLLKHFSASYSASRASLLEAWKMFRMRRAWMASDFCQPIYEEWLSEAVAKGRVYAPGFFTDPLAKKAFCGAEWNGPSQGQIDPLKEANAAKIRVEEGFSTRQKETVELTGGDWYRNHRQRVVEERLRKEAGFTGSNVAIQEGGVKGEED
;
A
#
# COMPACT_ATOMS: atom_id res chain seq x y z
N MET A 1 -13.41 44.18 39.42
CA MET A 1 -12.86 44.32 40.79
C MET A 1 -14.00 44.80 41.69
N ASN A 2 -14.39 44.02 42.71
CA ASN A 2 -15.60 44.35 43.50
C ASN A 2 -15.30 45.48 44.51
N ILE A 3 -16.33 46.12 45.07
CA ILE A 3 -16.19 47.30 45.97
C ILE A 3 -15.24 47.03 47.15
N PHE A 4 -15.31 45.83 47.73
CA PHE A 4 -14.42 45.39 48.81
C PHE A 4 -12.94 45.27 48.40
N ASP A 5 -12.66 44.85 47.17
CA ASP A 5 -11.27 44.73 46.69
C ASP A 5 -10.68 46.13 46.43
N LYS A 6 -11.47 47.10 45.96
CA LYS A 6 -11.03 48.50 45.82
C LYS A 6 -10.62 49.14 47.15
N PHE A 7 -11.34 48.83 48.23
CA PHE A 7 -10.99 49.30 49.57
C PHE A 7 -9.70 48.65 50.10
N MET A 8 -9.53 47.34 49.88
CA MET A 8 -8.36 46.58 50.34
C MET A 8 -7.06 46.87 49.57
N VAL A 9 -7.12 47.47 48.37
CA VAL A 9 -5.91 47.89 47.62
C VAL A 9 -5.07 48.91 48.41
N ASN A 10 -5.72 49.84 49.10
CA ASN A 10 -5.03 50.91 49.84
C ASN A 10 -4.49 50.47 51.21
N ILE A 11 -5.05 49.40 51.78
CA ILE A 11 -4.72 48.92 53.14
C ILE A 11 -3.76 47.72 53.10
N ALA A 12 -3.95 46.79 52.15
CA ALA A 12 -3.14 45.58 52.03
C ALA A 12 -2.98 45.16 50.56
N PRO A 13 -2.20 45.89 49.75
CA PRO A 13 -2.11 45.69 48.30
C PRO A 13 -1.60 44.28 47.92
N ARG A 14 -0.66 43.71 48.68
CA ARG A 14 -0.15 42.34 48.43
C ARG A 14 -1.20 41.25 48.67
N ALA A 15 -2.03 41.40 49.70
CA ALA A 15 -3.11 40.45 49.98
C ALA A 15 -4.22 40.55 48.93
N THR A 16 -4.53 41.77 48.48
CA THR A 16 -5.50 42.02 47.41
C THR A 16 -5.04 41.45 46.06
N LEU A 17 -3.75 41.59 45.72
CA LEU A 17 -3.17 40.97 44.52
C LEU A 17 -3.25 39.44 44.57
N LYS A 18 -2.86 38.82 45.71
CA LYS A 18 -2.98 37.36 45.91
C LYS A 18 -4.42 36.89 45.78
N ARG A 19 -5.37 37.63 46.34
CA ARG A 19 -6.81 37.31 46.27
C ARG A 19 -7.38 37.49 44.86
N ALA A 20 -6.93 38.49 44.11
CA ALA A 20 -7.29 38.68 42.71
C ALA A 20 -6.71 37.55 41.82
N MET A 21 -5.47 37.14 42.05
CA MET A 21 -4.87 35.97 41.39
C MET A 21 -5.60 34.68 41.74
N ALA A 22 -5.91 34.45 43.02
CA ALA A 22 -6.67 33.28 43.47
C ALA A 22 -8.10 33.26 42.87
N ARG A 23 -8.77 34.42 42.75
CA ARG A 23 -10.06 34.53 42.05
C ARG A 23 -9.95 34.27 40.56
N LYS A 24 -8.88 34.72 39.91
CA LYS A 24 -8.59 34.43 38.50
C LYS A 24 -8.29 32.94 38.28
N GLN A 25 -7.64 32.29 39.25
CA GLN A 25 -7.44 30.84 39.30
C GLN A 25 -8.73 30.06 39.61
N LEU A 26 -9.63 30.60 40.45
CA LEU A 26 -10.96 30.03 40.69
C LEU A 26 -11.95 30.24 39.53
N GLN A 27 -11.68 31.21 38.65
CA GLN A 27 -12.37 31.38 37.36
C GLN A 27 -11.86 30.43 36.27
N ILE A 28 -10.81 29.64 36.53
CA ILE A 28 -10.41 28.52 35.66
C ILE A 28 -11.46 27.43 35.85
N MET A 29 -12.56 27.59 35.13
CA MET A 29 -13.56 26.56 34.97
C MET A 29 -13.05 25.59 33.91
N ASN A 30 -12.57 24.42 34.33
CA ASN A 30 -12.13 23.35 33.45
C ASN A 30 -13.34 22.72 32.74
N TYR A 31 -13.72 23.24 31.58
CA TYR A 31 -14.75 22.63 30.73
C TYR A 31 -14.33 22.65 29.26
N GLY A 32 -14.50 21.50 28.60
CA GLY A 32 -14.39 21.38 27.14
C GLY A 32 -12.97 21.28 26.59
N TYR A 33 -12.89 21.16 25.26
CA TYR A 33 -11.62 20.96 24.53
C TYR A 33 -10.60 22.09 24.72
N SER A 34 -11.03 23.30 25.14
CA SER A 34 -10.17 24.47 25.38
C SER A 34 -9.18 24.30 26.54
N GLU A 35 -9.37 23.32 27.42
CA GLU A 35 -8.39 22.98 28.48
C GLU A 35 -7.67 21.64 28.22
N HIS A 36 -8.01 20.96 27.12
CA HIS A 36 -7.38 19.72 26.65
C HIS A 36 -6.62 19.97 25.35
N GLY A 37 -6.93 19.23 24.27
CA GLY A 37 -6.19 19.29 23.00
C GLY A 37 -6.20 20.65 22.31
N ALA A 38 -7.18 21.52 22.59
CA ALA A 38 -7.25 22.88 22.04
C ALA A 38 -6.73 23.95 23.02
N SER A 39 -6.07 23.56 24.12
CA SER A 39 -5.58 24.51 25.11
C SER A 39 -4.41 25.32 24.58
N ARG A 40 -4.60 26.64 24.56
CA ARG A 40 -3.57 27.64 24.19
C ARG A 40 -2.73 28.10 25.38
N THR A 41 -3.06 27.65 26.59
CA THR A 41 -2.44 28.07 27.85
C THR A 41 -1.63 26.96 28.50
N LYS A 42 -1.93 25.68 28.18
CA LYS A 42 -1.19 24.53 28.67
C LYS A 42 0.26 24.57 28.15
N LYS A 43 1.24 24.52 29.07
CA LYS A 43 2.67 24.60 28.73
C LYS A 43 3.12 23.56 27.71
N SER A 44 2.55 22.35 27.74
CA SER A 44 2.87 21.29 26.79
C SER A 44 2.33 21.55 25.38
N LEU A 45 1.41 22.51 25.20
CA LEU A 45 0.75 22.80 23.92
C LEU A 45 1.03 24.22 23.41
N VAL A 46 1.52 25.14 24.25
CA VAL A 46 1.74 26.55 23.89
C VAL A 46 2.77 26.73 22.75
N GLY A 47 3.69 25.78 22.58
CA GLY A 47 4.65 25.73 21.47
C GLY A 47 4.14 24.97 20.23
N TRP A 48 2.98 24.31 20.32
CA TRP A 48 2.38 23.59 19.21
C TRP A 48 1.58 24.58 18.35
N LEU A 49 2.29 25.22 17.41
CA LEU A 49 1.71 26.18 16.48
C LEU A 49 0.96 25.46 15.35
N SER A 50 -0.29 25.06 15.60
CA SER A 50 -1.18 24.49 14.57
C SER A 50 -2.10 25.54 13.96
N ARG A 51 -2.36 25.42 12.66
CA ARG A 51 -3.36 26.20 11.92
C ARG A 51 -4.18 25.24 11.06
N GLY A 52 -5.48 25.49 10.93
CA GLY A 52 -6.30 24.73 9.99
C GLY A 52 -6.11 25.27 8.58
N ALA A 53 -5.72 24.40 7.65
CA ALA A 53 -5.71 24.71 6.22
C ALA A 53 -6.67 23.77 5.47
N SER A 54 -6.91 24.04 4.18
CA SER A 54 -7.76 23.16 3.36
C SER A 54 -6.99 21.90 2.98
N ALA A 55 -7.68 20.92 2.37
CA ALA A 55 -7.00 19.74 1.82
C ALA A 55 -5.94 20.13 0.78
N LYS A 56 -6.11 21.27 0.09
CA LYS A 56 -5.13 21.77 -0.87
C LYS A 56 -3.79 22.10 -0.20
N GLU A 57 -3.78 22.98 0.79
CA GLU A 57 -2.52 23.43 1.40
C GLU A 57 -1.85 22.32 2.23
N ASP A 58 -2.65 21.48 2.89
CA ASP A 58 -2.11 20.41 3.74
C ASP A 58 -1.61 19.21 2.92
N ILE A 59 -2.28 18.84 1.82
CA ILE A 59 -1.97 17.63 1.03
C ILE A 59 -1.40 17.98 -0.34
N GLU A 60 -2.17 18.70 -1.16
CA GLU A 60 -1.88 18.90 -2.58
C GLU A 60 -0.56 19.64 -2.82
N ASP A 61 -0.28 20.65 -2.02
CA ASP A 61 0.95 21.43 -2.15
C ASP A 61 2.20 20.64 -1.68
N ASN A 62 2.01 19.54 -0.94
CA ASN A 62 3.08 18.71 -0.38
C ASN A 62 3.26 17.35 -1.10
N VAL A 63 2.31 16.94 -1.93
CA VAL A 63 2.24 15.58 -2.49
C VAL A 63 3.47 15.20 -3.31
N SER A 64 4.07 16.15 -4.04
CA SER A 64 5.29 15.93 -4.83
C SER A 64 6.46 15.49 -3.93
N THR A 65 6.71 16.24 -2.86
CA THR A 65 7.78 15.94 -1.89
C THR A 65 7.52 14.63 -1.16
N LEU A 66 6.27 14.37 -0.76
CA LEU A 66 5.90 13.13 -0.08
C LEU A 66 6.14 11.92 -0.99
N ARG A 67 5.78 12.02 -2.26
CA ARG A 67 5.97 10.97 -3.26
C ARG A 67 7.45 10.68 -3.51
N GLU A 68 8.27 11.71 -3.73
CA GLU A 68 9.71 11.57 -3.92
C GLU A 68 10.36 10.84 -2.74
N ARG A 69 10.06 11.26 -1.52
CA ARG A 69 10.59 10.64 -0.29
C ARG A 69 10.08 9.23 -0.08
N SER A 70 8.80 8.96 -0.37
CA SER A 70 8.22 7.62 -0.28
C SER A 70 8.90 6.64 -1.24
N ARG A 71 9.19 7.09 -2.48
CA ARG A 71 9.94 6.31 -3.47
C ARG A 71 11.40 6.08 -3.05
N ASP A 72 12.10 7.10 -2.54
CA ASP A 72 13.45 6.96 -1.96
C ASP A 72 13.48 5.85 -0.89
N LEU A 73 12.54 5.89 0.06
CA LEU A 73 12.43 4.89 1.10
C LEU A 73 12.12 3.50 0.53
N TYR A 74 11.23 3.38 -0.45
CA TYR A 74 10.95 2.10 -1.08
C TYR A 74 12.19 1.48 -1.74
N MET A 75 13.08 2.30 -2.31
CA MET A 75 14.31 1.85 -2.98
C MET A 75 15.44 1.56 -1.99
N GLY A 76 15.62 2.40 -0.96
CA GLY A 76 16.79 2.35 -0.08
C GLY A 76 16.55 1.77 1.31
N THR A 77 15.31 1.68 1.79
CA THR A 77 14.99 1.27 3.17
C THR A 77 14.25 -0.07 3.20
N PRO A 78 14.90 -1.19 3.61
CA PRO A 78 14.30 -2.52 3.56
C PRO A 78 12.95 -2.65 4.27
N LEU A 79 12.77 -1.97 5.41
CA LEU A 79 11.52 -1.98 6.16
C LEU A 79 10.36 -1.34 5.38
N ALA A 80 10.64 -0.24 4.66
CA ALA A 80 9.66 0.43 3.80
C ALA A 80 9.27 -0.45 2.61
N THR A 81 10.26 -1.05 1.94
CA THR A 81 10.05 -2.02 0.87
C THR A 81 9.20 -3.20 1.35
N GLY A 82 9.52 -3.74 2.53
CA GLY A 82 8.83 -4.87 3.15
C GLY A 82 7.37 -4.55 3.50
N ALA A 83 7.09 -3.35 4.00
CA ALA A 83 5.74 -2.88 4.30
C ALA A 83 4.86 -2.85 3.04
N LEU A 84 5.32 -2.16 1.98
CA LEU A 84 4.57 -2.02 0.73
C LEU A 84 4.36 -3.37 0.03
N LYS A 85 5.40 -4.21 -0.04
CA LYS A 85 5.30 -5.55 -0.64
C LYS A 85 4.38 -6.46 0.17
N THR A 86 4.38 -6.36 1.50
CA THR A 86 3.46 -7.12 2.36
C THR A 86 2.01 -6.76 2.07
N ALA A 87 1.68 -5.47 1.98
CA ALA A 87 0.34 -5.02 1.63
C ALA A 87 -0.07 -5.55 0.24
N ARG A 88 0.76 -5.34 -0.79
CA ARG A 88 0.50 -5.83 -2.16
C ARG A 88 0.26 -7.34 -2.20
N THR A 89 1.11 -8.13 -1.54
CA THR A 89 1.03 -9.60 -1.56
C THR A 89 -0.24 -10.13 -0.91
N ASN A 90 -0.71 -9.53 0.20
CA ASN A 90 -1.91 -10.03 0.89
C ASN A 90 -3.22 -9.44 0.32
N ILE A 91 -3.16 -8.26 -0.27
CA ILE A 91 -4.33 -7.58 -0.85
C ILE A 91 -4.61 -8.09 -2.26
N VAL A 92 -3.62 -7.98 -3.15
CA VAL A 92 -3.73 -8.31 -4.59
C VAL A 92 -3.16 -9.71 -4.88
N GLY A 93 -2.00 -10.03 -4.30
CA GLY A 93 -1.31 -11.31 -4.55
C GLY A 93 -1.00 -11.53 -6.02
N SER A 94 -1.40 -12.68 -6.56
CA SER A 94 -1.27 -13.02 -7.98
C SER A 94 -2.29 -12.32 -8.90
N GLY A 95 -3.11 -11.43 -8.34
CA GLY A 95 -4.19 -10.71 -9.01
C GLY A 95 -5.57 -11.19 -8.56
N LEU A 96 -6.49 -10.24 -8.43
CA LEU A 96 -7.89 -10.49 -8.13
C LEU A 96 -8.55 -11.11 -9.36
N ARG A 97 -9.13 -12.30 -9.16
CA ARG A 97 -9.79 -13.07 -10.21
C ARG A 97 -11.27 -12.72 -10.26
N LEU A 98 -11.78 -12.59 -11.48
CA LEU A 98 -13.21 -12.44 -11.73
C LEU A 98 -13.94 -13.73 -11.34
N ASN A 99 -14.95 -13.59 -10.50
CA ASN A 99 -16.02 -14.56 -10.29
C ASN A 99 -17.31 -13.87 -10.69
N ALA A 100 -17.87 -14.20 -11.86
CA ALA A 100 -19.10 -13.57 -12.31
C ALA A 100 -20.25 -14.02 -11.41
N GLN A 101 -21.11 -13.08 -11.01
CA GLN A 101 -22.24 -13.30 -10.10
C GLN A 101 -23.40 -12.42 -10.55
N ILE A 102 -24.07 -12.84 -11.62
CA ILE A 102 -25.17 -12.05 -12.21
C ILE A 102 -26.42 -12.10 -11.34
N ASP A 103 -27.21 -11.03 -11.39
CA ASP A 103 -28.55 -11.03 -10.79
C ASP A 103 -29.52 -11.81 -11.69
N TYR A 104 -29.42 -13.14 -11.63
CA TYR A 104 -30.21 -14.05 -12.48
C TYR A 104 -31.71 -13.92 -12.24
N GLU A 105 -32.14 -13.56 -11.02
CA GLU A 105 -33.54 -13.32 -10.68
C GLU A 105 -34.10 -12.13 -11.45
N TYR A 106 -33.38 -11.00 -11.47
CA TYR A 106 -33.77 -9.84 -12.27
C TYR A 106 -33.78 -10.15 -13.77
N LEU A 107 -32.79 -10.91 -14.23
CA LEU A 107 -32.62 -11.26 -15.64
C LEU A 107 -33.63 -12.32 -16.12
N GLY A 108 -34.40 -12.93 -15.20
CA GLY A 108 -35.35 -13.99 -15.50
C GLY A 108 -34.69 -15.26 -16.01
N MET A 109 -33.45 -15.53 -15.58
CA MET A 109 -32.67 -16.71 -15.96
C MET A 109 -32.82 -17.81 -14.91
N SER A 110 -32.72 -19.07 -15.32
CA SER A 110 -32.52 -20.17 -14.37
C SER A 110 -31.12 -20.13 -13.77
N VAL A 111 -30.90 -20.84 -12.66
CA VAL A 111 -29.57 -20.96 -12.03
C VAL A 111 -28.57 -21.62 -12.99
N GLU A 112 -29.02 -22.60 -13.76
CA GLU A 112 -28.19 -23.30 -14.75
C GLU A 112 -27.84 -22.39 -15.93
N GLU A 113 -28.80 -21.61 -16.44
CA GLU A 113 -28.56 -20.62 -17.49
C GLU A 113 -27.56 -19.55 -17.02
N ALA A 114 -27.64 -19.15 -15.75
CA ALA A 114 -26.71 -18.21 -15.15
C ALA A 114 -25.29 -18.79 -15.06
N ASP A 115 -25.11 -20.02 -14.53
CA ASP A 115 -23.78 -20.68 -14.46
C ASP A 115 -23.15 -20.84 -15.85
N GLU A 116 -23.95 -21.19 -16.87
CA GLU A 116 -23.47 -21.29 -18.25
C GLU A 116 -23.02 -19.93 -18.80
N TRP A 117 -23.78 -18.88 -18.54
CA TRP A 117 -23.45 -17.52 -18.96
C TRP A 117 -22.20 -17.01 -18.25
N GLU A 118 -22.13 -17.14 -16.93
CA GLU A 118 -21.00 -16.76 -16.09
C GLU A 118 -19.72 -17.48 -16.53
N THR A 119 -19.79 -18.80 -16.72
CA THR A 119 -18.67 -19.61 -17.21
C THR A 119 -18.19 -19.14 -18.59
N LYS A 120 -19.10 -18.78 -19.49
CA LYS A 120 -18.75 -18.25 -20.82
C LYS A 120 -18.07 -16.89 -20.70
N VAL A 121 -18.59 -15.99 -19.87
CA VAL A 121 -18.05 -14.65 -19.68
C VAL A 121 -16.69 -14.68 -19.02
N GLU A 122 -16.50 -15.51 -17.99
CA GLU A 122 -15.19 -15.72 -17.37
C GLU A 122 -14.15 -16.22 -18.38
N ARG A 123 -14.52 -17.14 -19.26
CA ARG A 123 -13.63 -17.65 -20.32
C ARG A 123 -13.23 -16.55 -21.31
N GLU A 124 -14.19 -15.75 -21.74
CA GLU A 124 -13.95 -14.61 -22.63
C GLU A 124 -13.10 -13.52 -21.94
N PHE A 125 -13.34 -13.26 -20.65
CA PHE A 125 -12.56 -12.32 -19.87
C PHE A 125 -11.13 -12.81 -19.71
N SER A 126 -10.92 -14.09 -19.37
CA SER A 126 -9.60 -14.71 -19.28
C SER A 126 -8.80 -14.59 -20.58
N LEU A 127 -9.43 -14.78 -21.75
CA LEU A 127 -8.77 -14.59 -23.04
C LEU A 127 -8.11 -13.20 -23.15
N TRP A 128 -8.76 -12.17 -22.63
CA TRP A 128 -8.23 -10.81 -22.61
C TRP A 128 -7.27 -10.57 -21.42
N ALA A 129 -7.68 -10.96 -20.21
CA ALA A 129 -7.04 -10.64 -18.95
C ALA A 129 -5.73 -11.39 -18.72
N ASP A 130 -5.61 -12.65 -19.18
CA ASP A 130 -4.38 -13.45 -19.06
C ASP A 130 -3.34 -13.07 -20.13
N SER A 131 -3.69 -12.19 -21.09
CA SER A 131 -2.82 -11.77 -22.19
C SER A 131 -2.19 -10.41 -21.95
N ILE A 132 -0.93 -10.22 -22.37
CA ILE A 132 -0.28 -8.89 -22.46
C ILE A 132 -1.02 -7.93 -23.41
N HIS A 133 -1.95 -8.44 -24.22
CA HIS A 133 -2.73 -7.61 -25.12
C HIS A 133 -3.73 -6.70 -24.39
N CYS A 134 -4.03 -6.92 -23.11
CA CYS A 134 -4.80 -5.97 -22.30
C CYS A 134 -4.01 -4.69 -21.99
N ASP A 135 -2.68 -4.73 -21.96
CA ASP A 135 -1.84 -3.58 -21.64
C ASP A 135 -1.54 -2.72 -22.88
N VAL A 136 -1.66 -1.40 -22.75
CA VAL A 136 -1.23 -0.45 -23.77
C VAL A 136 0.24 -0.68 -24.14
N GLN A 137 1.11 -0.95 -23.17
CA GLN A 137 2.54 -1.15 -23.35
C GLN A 137 2.92 -2.59 -23.76
N ARG A 138 1.98 -3.55 -23.69
CA ARG A 138 2.21 -5.00 -23.95
C ARG A 138 3.30 -5.61 -23.05
N MET A 139 3.42 -5.15 -21.81
CA MET A 139 4.39 -5.69 -20.86
C MET A 139 3.74 -6.63 -19.86
N ASN A 140 2.51 -6.32 -19.45
CA ASN A 140 1.85 -6.99 -18.33
C ASN A 140 0.48 -7.53 -18.76
N ASN A 141 0.08 -8.66 -18.17
CA ASN A 141 -1.32 -9.08 -18.19
C ASN A 141 -2.17 -8.27 -17.18
N PHE A 142 -3.48 -8.49 -17.13
CA PHE A 142 -4.36 -7.69 -16.29
C PHE A 142 -4.06 -7.82 -14.79
N TYR A 143 -3.63 -9.00 -14.36
CA TYR A 143 -3.33 -9.31 -12.96
C TYR A 143 -2.00 -8.68 -12.50
N GLU A 144 -1.01 -8.61 -13.39
CA GLU A 144 0.23 -7.88 -13.19
C GLU A 144 0.00 -6.37 -13.19
N LEU A 145 -0.90 -5.87 -14.05
CA LEU A 145 -1.32 -4.46 -14.01
C LEU A 145 -2.00 -4.09 -12.70
N GLN A 146 -2.82 -4.97 -12.11
CA GLN A 146 -3.38 -4.73 -10.77
C GLN A 146 -2.29 -4.58 -9.71
N GLN A 147 -1.26 -5.44 -9.73
CA GLN A 147 -0.14 -5.36 -8.79
C GLN A 147 0.65 -4.05 -8.96
N LEU A 148 0.92 -3.67 -10.22
CA LEU A 148 1.64 -2.44 -10.53
C LEU A 148 0.83 -1.21 -10.10
N ALA A 149 -0.46 -1.15 -10.47
CA ALA A 149 -1.35 -0.05 -10.09
C ALA A 149 -1.44 0.09 -8.56
N PHE A 150 -1.67 -1.02 -7.84
CA PHE A 150 -1.78 -0.98 -6.39
C PHE A 150 -0.48 -0.55 -5.72
N LEU A 151 0.66 -1.08 -6.16
CA LEU A 151 1.96 -0.69 -5.62
C LEU A 151 2.30 0.78 -5.93
N SER A 152 1.98 1.25 -7.13
CA SER A 152 2.14 2.66 -7.53
C SER A 152 1.28 3.58 -6.68
N MET A 153 0.02 3.23 -6.41
CA MET A 153 -0.87 3.98 -5.52
C MET A 153 -0.29 4.05 -4.11
N LEU A 154 0.13 2.92 -3.52
CA LEU A 154 0.70 2.93 -2.17
C LEU A 154 1.98 3.79 -2.08
N MET A 155 2.87 3.63 -3.04
CA MET A 155 4.17 4.31 -3.04
C MET A 155 4.07 5.79 -3.41
N SER A 156 3.11 6.17 -4.27
CA SER A 156 3.04 7.50 -4.88
C SER A 156 1.79 8.29 -4.50
N GLY A 157 0.91 7.70 -3.69
CA GLY A 157 -0.37 8.23 -3.26
C GLY A 157 -1.51 7.91 -4.24
N ASP A 158 -1.25 8.01 -5.54
CA ASP A 158 -2.21 7.71 -6.58
C ASP A 158 -1.56 7.08 -7.82
N VAL A 159 -2.40 6.53 -8.69
CA VAL A 159 -2.06 6.10 -10.05
C VAL A 159 -3.27 6.28 -10.97
N PHE A 160 -3.01 6.47 -12.26
CA PHE A 160 -4.07 6.66 -13.24
C PHE A 160 -4.04 5.54 -14.26
N ALA A 161 -5.21 5.12 -14.74
CA ALA A 161 -5.35 4.09 -15.77
C ALA A 161 -6.24 4.59 -16.90
N THR A 162 -5.66 4.84 -18.07
CA THR A 162 -6.41 5.18 -19.28
C THR A 162 -7.02 3.92 -19.92
N LEU A 163 -8.19 4.07 -20.53
CA LEU A 163 -8.96 2.97 -21.13
C LEU A 163 -9.18 3.12 -22.65
N PRO A 164 -8.10 3.26 -23.46
CA PRO A 164 -8.24 3.44 -24.90
C PRO A 164 -8.70 2.15 -25.60
N LEU A 165 -9.39 2.32 -26.73
CA LEU A 165 -9.75 1.23 -27.65
C LEU A 165 -8.70 1.16 -28.77
N ILE A 166 -7.82 0.15 -28.73
CA ILE A 166 -6.73 -0.04 -29.67
C ILE A 166 -6.83 -1.43 -30.29
N LYS A 167 -7.21 -1.48 -31.57
CA LYS A 167 -7.30 -2.74 -32.34
C LYS A 167 -5.94 -3.43 -32.44
N ARG A 168 -5.91 -4.75 -32.25
CA ARG A 168 -4.70 -5.57 -32.38
C ARG A 168 -5.00 -6.85 -33.16
N PRO A 169 -4.08 -7.34 -34.00
CA PRO A 169 -4.22 -8.64 -34.64
C PRO A 169 -4.40 -9.75 -33.59
N ASN A 170 -5.22 -10.76 -33.90
CA ASN A 170 -5.46 -11.94 -33.06
C ASN A 170 -5.98 -11.68 -31.63
N MET A 171 -6.46 -10.48 -31.34
CA MET A 171 -7.14 -10.17 -30.09
C MET A 171 -8.52 -9.58 -30.41
N PRO A 172 -9.63 -10.28 -30.08
CA PRO A 172 -10.97 -9.82 -30.43
C PRO A 172 -11.41 -8.57 -29.67
N TYR A 173 -10.78 -8.26 -28.53
CA TYR A 173 -11.06 -7.09 -27.69
C TYR A 173 -10.08 -5.96 -27.99
N ASP A 174 -10.54 -4.71 -28.01
CA ASP A 174 -9.80 -3.50 -28.32
C ASP A 174 -9.47 -2.70 -27.05
N LEU A 175 -10.24 -2.86 -25.97
CA LEU A 175 -9.97 -2.24 -24.69
C LEU A 175 -8.56 -2.54 -24.20
N ARG A 176 -7.83 -1.48 -23.86
CA ARG A 176 -6.52 -1.56 -23.22
C ARG A 176 -6.51 -0.77 -21.93
N VAL A 177 -5.64 -1.17 -21.02
CA VAL A 177 -5.32 -0.45 -19.79
C VAL A 177 -3.94 0.17 -19.96
N GLY A 178 -3.88 1.50 -19.86
CA GLY A 178 -2.62 2.25 -19.89
C GLY A 178 -2.38 2.90 -18.55
N LEU A 179 -1.51 2.30 -17.72
CA LEU A 179 -1.11 2.89 -16.44
C LEU A 179 -0.21 4.11 -16.68
N ILE A 180 -0.55 5.19 -16.00
CA ILE A 180 0.14 6.47 -16.03
C ILE A 180 0.63 6.77 -14.63
N GLU A 181 1.93 7.03 -14.54
CA GLU A 181 2.58 7.44 -13.30
C GLU A 181 2.02 8.78 -12.79
N ALA A 182 1.84 8.86 -11.47
CA ALA A 182 1.24 10.00 -10.76
C ALA A 182 1.80 11.37 -11.16
N ASP A 183 3.11 11.47 -11.38
CA ASP A 183 3.82 12.72 -11.69
C ASP A 183 3.52 13.23 -13.09
N ARG A 184 3.14 12.34 -14.01
CA ARG A 184 2.72 12.74 -15.35
C ARG A 184 1.36 13.44 -15.32
N VAL A 185 0.53 13.22 -14.30
CA VAL A 185 -0.67 14.02 -14.09
C VAL A 185 -0.27 15.27 -13.33
N CYS A 186 -0.12 16.38 -14.05
CA CYS A 186 0.34 17.64 -13.50
C CYS A 186 -0.20 18.83 -14.28
N ASN A 187 -0.12 20.02 -13.69
CA ASN A 187 -0.61 21.24 -14.32
C ASN A 187 0.23 21.58 -15.57
N PRO A 188 -0.40 21.88 -16.72
CA PRO A 188 0.32 22.33 -17.90
C PRO A 188 1.15 23.58 -17.62
N ASN A 189 2.33 23.67 -18.22
CA ASN A 189 3.24 24.82 -18.13
C ASN A 189 3.65 25.20 -16.69
N SER A 190 3.52 24.30 -15.73
CA SER A 190 4.09 24.49 -14.39
C SER A 190 5.61 24.36 -14.48
N TYR A 191 6.32 25.49 -14.44
CA TYR A 191 7.80 25.53 -14.50
C TYR A 191 8.49 24.79 -13.33
N SER A 192 7.73 24.45 -12.30
CA SER A 192 8.17 23.69 -11.14
C SER A 192 7.01 22.85 -10.57
N PRO A 193 7.24 21.62 -10.09
CA PRO A 193 6.25 20.86 -9.33
C PRO A 193 5.89 21.53 -7.98
N TYR A 194 6.62 22.57 -7.59
CA TYR A 194 6.37 23.41 -6.41
C TYR A 194 5.65 24.73 -6.75
N SER A 195 5.29 24.96 -8.01
CA SER A 195 4.55 26.16 -8.40
C SER A 195 3.09 26.03 -7.96
N ILE A 196 2.67 26.91 -7.05
CA ILE A 196 1.28 27.00 -6.61
C ILE A 196 0.42 27.44 -7.80
N SER A 197 -0.50 26.57 -8.23
CA SER A 197 -1.50 26.91 -9.24
C SER A 197 -2.37 28.06 -8.75
N THR A 198 -2.48 29.12 -9.55
CA THR A 198 -3.45 30.20 -9.30
C THR A 198 -4.85 29.85 -9.81
N ASN A 199 -4.99 28.76 -10.58
CA ASN A 199 -6.29 28.31 -11.06
C ASN A 199 -6.94 27.38 -10.02
N PRO A 200 -8.02 27.82 -9.34
CA PRO A 200 -8.70 27.00 -8.33
C PRO A 200 -9.40 25.76 -8.93
N HIS A 201 -9.61 25.74 -10.25
CA HIS A 201 -10.25 24.65 -10.97
C HIS A 201 -9.26 23.64 -11.55
N LEU A 202 -7.95 23.82 -11.33
CA LEU A 202 -6.91 22.91 -11.81
C LEU A 202 -5.86 22.68 -10.72
N VAL A 203 -5.96 21.52 -10.07
CA VAL A 203 -5.15 21.13 -8.92
C VAL A 203 -4.32 19.90 -9.29
N ASN A 204 -3.00 20.06 -9.37
CA ASN A 204 -2.06 18.96 -9.64
C ASN A 204 -2.47 18.05 -10.83
N GLY A 205 -2.86 18.65 -11.94
CA GLY A 205 -3.30 17.97 -13.16
C GLY A 205 -4.76 17.50 -13.14
N VAL A 206 -5.49 17.69 -12.05
CA VAL A 206 -6.93 17.36 -11.93
C VAL A 206 -7.76 18.61 -12.18
N GLU A 207 -8.56 18.58 -13.25
CA GLU A 207 -9.47 19.66 -13.61
C GLU A 207 -10.85 19.41 -12.97
N ILE A 208 -11.40 20.43 -12.31
CA ILE A 208 -12.69 20.36 -11.63
C ILE A 208 -13.66 21.44 -12.10
N ASN A 209 -14.96 21.14 -12.08
CA ASN A 209 -15.99 22.16 -12.33
C ASN A 209 -16.32 22.97 -11.06
N LYS A 210 -17.30 23.87 -11.15
CA LYS A 210 -17.73 24.74 -10.04
C LYS A 210 -18.27 23.99 -8.82
N MET A 211 -18.77 22.77 -9.01
CA MET A 211 -19.28 21.92 -7.93
C MET A 211 -18.18 21.00 -7.35
N GLY A 212 -16.95 21.08 -7.86
CA GLY A 212 -15.84 20.22 -7.43
C GLY A 212 -15.88 18.81 -8.06
N GLU A 213 -16.69 18.58 -9.09
CA GLU A 213 -16.66 17.34 -9.86
C GLU A 213 -15.41 17.31 -10.73
N VAL A 214 -14.71 16.17 -10.77
CA VAL A 214 -13.54 15.96 -11.62
C VAL A 214 -13.98 15.74 -13.07
N VAL A 215 -13.65 16.68 -13.96
CA VAL A 215 -14.06 16.67 -15.36
C VAL A 215 -12.99 16.15 -16.31
N ALA A 216 -11.71 16.38 -16.00
CA ALA A 216 -10.60 15.97 -16.85
C ALA A 216 -9.29 15.85 -16.08
N TYR A 217 -8.31 15.20 -16.70
CA TYR A 217 -6.93 15.11 -16.23
C TYR A 217 -5.98 15.61 -17.30
N HIS A 218 -4.92 16.29 -16.87
CA HIS A 218 -3.86 16.82 -17.74
C HIS A 218 -2.62 15.94 -17.63
N ILE A 219 -2.32 15.21 -18.70
CA ILE A 219 -1.25 14.21 -18.73
C ILE A 219 -0.08 14.69 -19.58
N ALA A 220 1.04 14.93 -18.92
CA ALA A 220 2.34 15.17 -19.53
C ALA A 220 2.77 13.99 -20.44
N GLN A 221 3.21 14.28 -21.67
CA GLN A 221 3.70 13.26 -22.59
C GLN A 221 5.04 12.65 -22.14
N VAL A 222 5.93 13.47 -21.57
CA VAL A 222 7.18 13.02 -20.95
C VAL A 222 7.11 13.24 -19.44
N HIS A 223 7.73 12.34 -18.67
CA HIS A 223 7.78 12.46 -17.21
C HIS A 223 8.45 13.81 -16.82
N PRO A 224 7.84 14.65 -15.96
CA PRO A 224 8.39 15.98 -15.64
C PRO A 224 9.80 15.98 -15.04
N GLY A 225 10.17 14.91 -14.34
CA GLY A 225 11.51 14.67 -13.82
C GLY A 225 12.51 14.04 -14.82
N SER A 226 12.10 13.78 -16.06
CA SER A 226 12.99 13.21 -17.09
C SER A 226 14.05 14.22 -17.53
N THR A 227 15.28 13.74 -17.75
CA THR A 227 16.35 14.52 -18.39
C THR A 227 16.25 14.51 -19.91
N ILE A 228 15.46 13.59 -20.49
CA ILE A 228 15.29 13.41 -21.94
C ILE A 228 13.89 13.89 -22.33
N GLY A 229 13.77 14.62 -23.45
CA GLY A 229 12.48 14.99 -24.05
C GLY A 229 11.76 16.18 -23.41
N LYS A 230 12.40 16.90 -22.48
CA LYS A 230 11.81 18.02 -21.73
C LYS A 230 11.57 19.28 -22.57
N GLU A 231 12.33 19.44 -23.64
CA GLU A 231 12.31 20.60 -24.53
C GLU A 231 11.02 20.70 -25.36
N ASN A 232 10.35 19.56 -25.59
CA ASN A 232 9.07 19.45 -26.31
C ASN A 232 7.95 18.94 -25.39
N GLN A 233 7.92 19.41 -24.14
CA GLN A 233 6.94 18.95 -23.18
C GLN A 233 5.51 19.38 -23.59
N GLU A 234 4.67 18.39 -23.89
CA GLU A 234 3.26 18.58 -24.19
C GLU A 234 2.37 17.92 -23.14
N TRP A 235 1.17 18.47 -22.94
CA TRP A 235 0.14 17.89 -22.07
C TRP A 235 -1.09 17.55 -22.90
N VAL A 236 -1.62 16.34 -22.67
CA VAL A 236 -2.87 15.88 -23.25
C VAL A 236 -3.95 15.94 -22.18
N ARG A 237 -5.00 16.72 -22.46
CA ARG A 237 -6.20 16.76 -21.63
C ARG A 237 -7.08 15.55 -21.96
N VAL A 238 -7.34 14.71 -20.97
CA VAL A 238 -8.22 13.53 -21.07
C VAL A 238 -9.45 13.75 -20.20
N GLU A 239 -10.63 13.78 -20.82
CA GLU A 239 -11.90 13.88 -20.11
C GLU A 239 -12.15 12.63 -19.26
N LYS A 240 -12.66 12.78 -18.03
CA LYS A 240 -12.91 11.64 -17.14
C LYS A 240 -13.89 10.63 -17.75
N PHE A 241 -14.97 11.14 -18.34
CA PHE A 241 -16.00 10.37 -19.03
C PHE A 241 -16.13 10.79 -20.49
N GLY A 242 -16.45 9.85 -21.37
CA GLY A 242 -16.68 10.11 -22.79
C GLY A 242 -18.04 10.80 -23.01
N SER A 243 -18.04 11.93 -23.70
CA SER A 243 -19.24 12.76 -23.94
C SER A 243 -20.41 12.06 -24.65
N ARG A 244 -20.14 11.02 -25.44
CA ARG A 244 -21.18 10.31 -26.21
C ARG A 244 -21.81 9.13 -25.47
N THR A 245 -21.01 8.38 -24.71
CA THR A 245 -21.40 7.08 -24.16
C THR A 245 -21.36 7.04 -22.64
N GLY A 246 -20.82 8.07 -21.98
CA GLY A 246 -20.60 8.08 -20.54
C GLY A 246 -19.51 7.11 -20.07
N ARG A 247 -18.79 6.44 -20.97
CA ARG A 247 -17.71 5.51 -20.62
C ARG A 247 -16.60 6.22 -19.83
N PRO A 248 -16.05 5.65 -18.76
CA PRO A 248 -14.81 6.15 -18.16
C PRO A 248 -13.68 6.06 -19.19
N ASN A 249 -13.03 7.19 -19.48
CA ASN A 249 -11.82 7.18 -20.30
C ASN A 249 -10.57 6.97 -19.44
N ILE A 250 -10.66 7.31 -18.15
CA ILE A 250 -9.56 7.25 -17.21
C ILE A 250 -10.07 6.96 -15.80
N ILE A 251 -9.44 6.00 -15.16
CA ILE A 251 -9.62 5.66 -13.75
C ILE A 251 -8.53 6.38 -12.96
N HIS A 252 -8.91 6.96 -11.83
CA HIS A 252 -8.00 7.53 -10.86
C HIS A 252 -8.08 6.71 -9.59
N LEU A 253 -7.05 5.92 -9.33
CA LEU A 253 -6.97 5.05 -8.17
C LEU A 253 -6.20 5.79 -7.07
N MET A 254 -6.92 6.19 -6.01
CA MET A 254 -6.39 6.90 -4.85
C MET A 254 -7.21 6.61 -3.59
N GLU A 255 -6.62 6.85 -2.43
CA GLU A 255 -7.33 6.89 -1.14
C GLU A 255 -7.48 8.34 -0.68
N SER A 256 -8.69 8.72 -0.24
CA SER A 256 -8.96 10.06 0.30
C SER A 256 -9.00 10.04 1.82
N GLU A 257 -8.21 10.90 2.46
CA GLU A 257 -8.22 11.11 3.92
C GLU A 257 -9.04 12.34 4.33
N ARG A 258 -9.32 13.25 3.39
CA ARG A 258 -10.10 14.46 3.63
C ARG A 258 -11.10 14.73 2.49
N PRO A 259 -12.28 15.34 2.80
CA PRO A 259 -13.17 15.85 1.76
C PRO A 259 -12.45 16.84 0.83
N GLU A 260 -12.87 16.87 -0.43
CA GLU A 260 -12.33 17.76 -1.49
C GLU A 260 -10.87 17.52 -1.89
N GLN A 261 -10.22 16.49 -1.36
CA GLN A 261 -8.90 16.03 -1.79
C GLN A 261 -8.93 15.57 -3.25
N ARG A 262 -7.87 15.87 -4.01
CA ARG A 262 -7.77 15.63 -5.46
C ARG A 262 -6.66 14.68 -5.85
N ARG A 263 -5.68 14.48 -4.99
CA ARG A 263 -4.53 13.58 -5.18
C ARG A 263 -4.35 12.73 -3.94
N GLY A 264 -3.81 11.53 -4.11
CA GLY A 264 -3.59 10.62 -2.99
C GLY A 264 -2.33 10.91 -2.19
N VAL A 265 -2.33 10.54 -0.91
CA VAL A 265 -1.16 10.60 -0.03
C VAL A 265 -0.46 9.24 -0.02
N PRO A 266 0.86 9.15 -0.27
CA PRO A 266 1.58 7.89 -0.16
C PRO A 266 1.41 7.26 1.23
N ILE A 267 1.20 5.94 1.30
CA ILE A 267 0.93 5.27 2.58
C ILE A 267 2.10 5.41 3.58
N LEU A 268 3.32 5.63 3.09
CA LEU A 268 4.50 5.84 3.94
C LEU A 268 4.58 7.25 4.53
N ALA A 269 3.80 8.22 4.05
CA ALA A 269 3.84 9.62 4.47
C ALA A 269 3.93 9.83 6.00
N PRO A 270 3.08 9.20 6.85
CA PRO A 270 3.14 9.40 8.30
C PRO A 270 4.40 8.84 8.98
N VAL A 271 5.18 7.99 8.30
CA VAL A 271 6.34 7.28 8.86
C VAL A 271 7.65 7.58 8.14
N ILE A 272 7.66 8.51 7.16
CA ILE A 272 8.85 8.85 6.36
C ILE A 272 10.04 9.20 7.25
N GLU A 273 9.84 10.09 8.23
CA GLU A 273 10.91 10.54 9.11
C GLU A 273 11.45 9.40 9.97
N SER A 274 10.55 8.64 10.62
CA SER A 274 10.91 7.49 11.44
C SER A 274 11.71 6.45 10.65
N LEU A 275 11.30 6.15 9.42
CA LEU A 275 12.00 5.22 8.54
C LEU A 275 13.38 5.75 8.12
N LYS A 276 13.49 7.05 7.78
CA LYS A 276 14.78 7.66 7.40
C LYS A 276 15.76 7.67 8.56
N GLN A 277 15.31 8.02 9.76
CA GLN A 277 16.15 8.01 10.97
C GLN A 277 16.56 6.59 11.36
N LEU A 278 15.65 5.62 11.24
CA LEU A 278 15.95 4.21 11.49
C LEU A 278 17.02 3.67 10.53
N GLY A 279 16.95 4.03 9.24
CA GLY A 279 17.98 3.69 8.26
C GLY A 279 19.35 4.24 8.66
N ARG A 280 19.43 5.54 8.97
CA ARG A 280 20.67 6.19 9.42
C ARG A 280 21.24 5.57 10.70
N TYR A 281 20.38 5.26 11.65
CA TYR A 281 20.77 4.59 12.89
C TYR A 281 21.34 3.19 12.61
N THR A 282 20.71 2.42 11.72
CA THR A 282 21.18 1.08 11.33
C THR A 282 22.53 1.15 10.62
N GLU A 283 22.73 2.11 9.71
CA GLU A 283 24.01 2.36 9.04
C GLU A 283 25.10 2.75 10.03
N ALA A 284 24.80 3.64 10.98
CA ALA A 284 25.74 4.06 12.01
C ALA A 284 26.17 2.90 12.91
N GLU A 285 25.23 2.03 13.30
CA GLU A 285 25.51 0.84 14.12
C GLU A 285 26.31 -0.21 13.36
N LEU A 286 26.02 -0.42 12.07
CA LEU A 286 26.85 -1.27 11.20
C LEU A 286 28.27 -0.71 11.05
N MET A 287 28.42 0.59 10.83
CA MET A 287 29.72 1.25 10.73
C MET A 287 30.49 1.16 12.05
N ALA A 288 29.83 1.38 13.18
CA ALA A 288 30.43 1.21 14.50
C ALA A 288 30.91 -0.24 14.70
N ALA A 289 30.11 -1.24 14.31
CA ALA A 289 30.51 -2.64 14.39
C ALA A 289 31.73 -2.96 13.48
N VAL A 290 31.79 -2.38 12.28
CA VAL A 290 32.94 -2.50 11.37
C VAL A 290 34.19 -1.87 11.97
N VAL A 291 34.10 -0.62 12.47
CA VAL A 291 35.22 0.09 13.10
C VAL A 291 35.68 -0.62 14.37
N SER A 292 34.77 -1.15 15.20
CA SER A 292 35.13 -1.97 16.36
C SER A 292 35.77 -3.31 15.97
N GLY A 293 35.45 -3.84 14.78
CA GLY A 293 36.11 -5.02 14.21
C GLY A 293 37.51 -4.72 13.67
N MET A 294 37.78 -3.46 13.28
CA MET A 294 39.10 -2.99 12.90
C MET A 294 39.93 -2.75 14.16
N PHE A 295 40.94 -3.59 14.39
CA PHE A 295 41.85 -3.42 15.53
C PHE A 295 42.69 -2.15 15.31
N THR A 296 42.31 -1.05 15.94
CA THR A 296 43.03 0.23 15.82
C THR A 296 43.98 0.38 17.00
N VAL A 297 45.28 0.37 16.72
CA VAL A 297 46.34 0.60 17.71
C VAL A 297 46.92 1.99 17.48
N PHE A 298 46.80 2.88 18.46
CA PHE A 298 47.49 4.17 18.45
C PHE A 298 48.82 4.01 19.17
N ILE A 299 49.92 4.43 18.54
CA ILE A 299 51.25 4.44 19.15
C ILE A 299 51.48 5.82 19.77
N GLU A 300 51.65 5.86 21.08
CA GLU A 300 52.03 7.06 21.82
C GLU A 300 53.55 7.04 22.08
N THR A 301 54.28 7.97 21.46
CA THR A 301 55.73 8.11 21.60
C THR A 301 56.06 9.27 22.54
N GLN A 302 56.89 9.04 23.57
CA GLN A 302 57.26 10.07 24.56
C GLN A 302 58.51 10.89 24.17
N SER A 303 59.11 10.62 23.02
CA SER A 303 60.33 11.27 22.54
C SER A 303 60.02 12.38 21.52
N ASN A 304 60.68 13.53 21.68
CA ASN A 304 60.56 14.71 20.80
C ASN A 304 61.48 14.58 19.57
N THR A 305 61.54 13.39 18.96
CA THR A 305 62.41 13.08 17.82
C THR A 305 61.57 12.86 16.57
N SER A 306 61.93 13.55 15.48
CA SER A 306 61.27 13.51 14.17
C SER A 306 61.46 12.20 13.40
N GLU A 307 61.67 11.07 14.08
CA GLU A 307 61.85 9.77 13.44
C GLU A 307 60.50 9.07 13.27
N VAL A 308 60.23 8.66 12.02
CA VAL A 308 59.01 7.97 11.60
C VAL A 308 59.01 6.55 12.20
N PRO A 309 57.90 6.07 12.78
CA PRO A 309 57.82 4.71 13.30
C PRO A 309 58.06 3.66 12.20
N LEU A 310 58.86 2.64 12.49
CA LEU A 310 59.23 1.59 11.54
C LEU A 310 58.12 0.53 11.47
N GLY A 311 57.35 0.48 10.38
CA GLY A 311 56.34 -0.56 10.20
C GLY A 311 55.33 -0.30 9.08
N GLU A 312 55.81 -0.10 7.85
CA GLU A 312 54.96 -0.19 6.66
C GLU A 312 55.47 -1.33 5.78
N ASP A 313 54.71 -2.42 5.72
CA ASP A 313 54.80 -3.36 4.60
C ASP A 313 53.38 -3.83 4.29
N ILE A 314 52.58 -2.92 3.73
CA ILE A 314 51.31 -3.26 3.06
C ILE A 314 51.69 -3.61 1.62
N PRO A 315 51.36 -4.82 1.11
CA PRO A 315 51.64 -5.19 -0.28
C PRO A 315 51.04 -4.17 -1.26
N ASP A 316 51.81 -3.74 -2.26
CA ASP A 316 51.44 -2.69 -3.22
C ASP A 316 50.07 -2.93 -3.90
N GLU A 317 49.65 -4.19 -4.02
CA GLU A 317 48.37 -4.59 -4.64
C GLU A 317 47.12 -4.21 -3.82
N GLN A 318 47.26 -3.73 -2.58
CA GLN A 318 46.15 -3.35 -1.68
C GLN A 318 46.11 -1.86 -1.32
N ARG A 319 47.05 -1.05 -1.82
CA ARG A 319 47.12 0.40 -1.57
C ARG A 319 46.08 1.10 -2.45
N VAL A 320 45.28 2.01 -1.86
CA VAL A 320 44.20 2.68 -2.59
C VAL A 320 44.63 4.07 -3.09
N ASP A 321 45.67 4.66 -2.51
CA ASP A 321 46.23 5.94 -2.94
C ASP A 321 47.78 5.91 -2.98
N ASP A 322 48.35 5.78 -4.18
CA ASP A 322 49.81 5.77 -4.39
C ASP A 322 50.45 7.18 -4.33
N ALA A 323 49.65 8.25 -4.18
CA ALA A 323 50.10 9.63 -4.42
C ALA A 323 50.39 10.47 -3.17
N ASP A 324 50.11 9.98 -1.96
CA ASP A 324 50.33 10.72 -0.71
C ASP A 324 51.15 9.90 0.31
N GLU A 325 52.43 10.26 0.48
CA GLU A 325 53.34 9.63 1.48
C GLU A 325 52.86 9.81 2.94
N ASN A 326 51.81 10.60 3.20
CA ASN A 326 51.21 10.77 4.53
C ASN A 326 49.82 10.11 4.68
N SER A 327 49.39 9.25 3.75
CA SER A 327 48.11 8.55 3.88
C SER A 327 48.22 7.39 4.89
N TYR A 328 47.56 7.52 6.04
CA TYR A 328 47.45 6.43 7.00
C TYR A 328 46.32 5.47 6.61
N GLU A 329 46.65 4.32 6.02
CA GLU A 329 45.69 3.27 5.66
C GLU A 329 45.59 2.21 6.77
N LEU A 330 44.38 1.97 7.28
CA LEU A 330 44.09 0.98 8.31
C LEU A 330 43.65 -0.34 7.68
N GLY A 331 44.48 -1.38 7.79
CA GLY A 331 44.16 -2.75 7.36
C GLY A 331 43.48 -3.59 8.46
N ASN A 332 42.81 -4.67 8.05
CA ASN A 332 42.23 -5.66 8.98
C ASN A 332 43.34 -6.37 9.78
N GLY A 333 43.51 -5.97 11.05
CA GLY A 333 44.36 -6.69 12.01
C GLY A 333 45.87 -6.56 11.79
N ALA A 334 46.37 -5.33 11.59
CA ALA A 334 47.81 -5.09 11.57
C ALA A 334 48.42 -5.22 12.98
N ILE A 335 49.46 -6.05 13.11
CA ILE A 335 50.32 -6.09 14.30
C ILE A 335 51.47 -5.09 14.06
N ILE A 336 51.41 -3.94 14.71
CA ILE A 336 52.47 -2.93 14.63
C ILE A 336 53.49 -3.20 15.75
N ALA A 337 54.77 -3.36 15.40
CA ALA A 337 55.85 -3.50 16.37
C ALA A 337 56.13 -2.15 17.05
N LEU A 338 56.25 -2.13 18.38
CA LEU A 338 56.50 -0.92 19.16
C LEU A 338 58.01 -0.72 19.38
N GLY A 339 58.48 0.52 19.20
CA GLY A 339 59.83 0.97 19.52
C GLY A 339 60.07 1.17 21.03
N GLU A 340 61.33 1.47 21.39
CA GLU A 340 61.72 1.72 22.79
C GLU A 340 61.09 3.03 23.31
N ASN A 341 60.32 2.94 24.40
CA ASN A 341 59.47 4.02 24.96
C ASN A 341 58.17 4.36 24.21
N GLU A 342 57.71 3.48 23.32
CA GLU A 342 56.37 3.59 22.71
C GLU A 342 55.31 2.81 23.50
N LYS A 343 54.09 3.37 23.59
CA LYS A 343 52.95 2.71 24.22
C LYS A 343 51.82 2.52 23.21
N ALA A 344 51.34 1.28 23.08
CA ALA A 344 50.10 1.00 22.36
C ALA A 344 48.90 1.41 23.23
N ASN A 345 48.14 2.39 22.76
CA ASN A 345 46.81 2.71 23.25
C ASN A 345 45.79 2.06 22.31
N THR A 346 45.06 1.07 22.81
CA THR A 346 43.93 0.50 22.09
C THR A 346 42.73 1.41 22.28
N ALA A 347 42.26 2.04 21.20
CA ALA A 347 40.91 2.57 21.21
C ALA A 347 39.99 1.37 20.97
N ASN A 348 39.30 0.91 22.01
CA ASN A 348 38.23 -0.06 21.86
C ASN A 348 36.93 0.74 21.72
N PRO A 349 36.43 1.00 20.50
CA PRO A 349 35.13 1.64 20.35
C PRO A 349 34.13 0.64 20.90
N GLY A 350 33.40 1.06 21.94
CA GLY A 350 32.61 0.18 22.81
C GLY A 350 31.82 -0.91 22.06
N ARG A 351 31.82 -2.09 22.69
CA ARG A 351 31.09 -3.34 22.38
C ARG A 351 29.70 -3.16 21.73
N PRO A 352 29.17 -4.17 21.01
CA PRO A 352 27.89 -4.07 20.31
C PRO A 352 26.74 -3.60 21.22
N ASN A 353 25.94 -2.68 20.68
CA ASN A 353 24.79 -2.08 21.35
C ASN A 353 23.69 -3.12 21.61
N THR A 354 23.64 -3.67 22.82
CA THR A 354 22.67 -4.71 23.22
C THR A 354 21.22 -4.19 23.25
N ALA A 355 21.01 -2.88 23.24
CA ALA A 355 19.68 -2.26 23.20
C ALA A 355 19.17 -2.04 21.77
N PHE A 356 19.99 -2.30 20.73
CA PHE A 356 19.65 -2.08 19.33
C PHE A 356 18.32 -2.73 18.94
N ASP A 357 18.19 -4.04 19.14
CA ASP A 357 17.00 -4.81 18.75
C ASP A 357 15.72 -4.29 19.43
N GLY A 358 15.80 -4.02 20.74
CA GLY A 358 14.66 -3.52 21.52
C GLY A 358 14.18 -2.14 21.05
N PHE A 359 15.12 -1.24 20.72
CA PHE A 359 14.79 0.08 20.19
C PHE A 359 14.21 0.00 18.77
N VAL A 360 14.87 -0.73 17.86
CA VAL A 360 14.41 -0.94 16.48
C VAL A 360 13.01 -1.55 16.48
N THR A 361 12.78 -2.59 17.29
CA THR A 361 11.47 -3.23 17.41
C THR A 361 10.40 -2.25 17.91
N SER A 362 10.72 -1.34 18.83
CA SER A 362 9.79 -0.29 19.29
C SER A 362 9.39 0.66 18.17
N ILE A 363 10.34 1.07 17.32
CA ILE A 363 10.06 1.89 16.13
C ILE A 363 9.22 1.10 15.13
N CYS A 364 9.54 -0.17 14.86
CA CYS A 364 8.76 -1.03 13.99
C CYS A 364 7.30 -1.20 14.46
N ARG A 365 7.05 -1.21 15.78
CA ARG A 365 5.68 -1.23 16.32
C ARG A 365 4.91 0.07 16.04
N GLN A 366 5.56 1.22 16.16
CA GLN A 366 4.94 2.52 15.83
C GLN A 366 4.66 2.63 14.33
N VAL A 367 5.62 2.23 13.51
CA VAL A 367 5.46 2.17 12.04
C VAL A 367 4.32 1.22 11.68
N GLY A 368 4.31 0.02 12.25
CA GLY A 368 3.26 -0.97 12.02
C GLY A 368 1.87 -0.48 12.42
N ALA A 369 1.76 0.23 13.55
CA ALA A 369 0.50 0.83 13.98
C ALA A 369 0.00 1.91 13.00
N ALA A 370 0.90 2.77 12.49
CA ALA A 370 0.54 3.81 11.53
C ALA A 370 0.18 3.27 10.13
N LEU A 371 0.77 2.14 9.73
CA LEU A 371 0.52 1.50 8.43
C LEU A 371 -0.57 0.42 8.48
N GLU A 372 -1.18 0.18 9.64
CA GLU A 372 -2.11 -0.93 9.90
C GLU A 372 -1.53 -2.32 9.60
N ILE A 373 -0.21 -2.47 9.74
CA ILE A 373 0.51 -3.74 9.57
C ILE A 373 1.12 -4.13 10.91
N PRO A 374 0.64 -5.20 11.58
CA PRO A 374 1.24 -5.69 12.82
C PRO A 374 2.74 -5.93 12.66
N PHE A 375 3.53 -5.58 13.68
CA PHE A 375 4.99 -5.60 13.58
C PHE A 375 5.55 -6.99 13.28
N GLU A 376 4.87 -8.06 13.74
CA GLU A 376 5.24 -9.45 13.44
C GLU A 376 5.17 -9.72 11.93
N LEU A 377 4.13 -9.18 11.28
CA LEU A 377 3.94 -9.32 9.84
C LEU A 377 4.85 -8.38 9.05
N LEU A 378 5.18 -7.22 9.60
CA LEU A 378 6.15 -6.28 9.03
C LEU A 378 7.56 -6.87 9.00
N LEU A 379 7.99 -7.48 10.11
CA LEU A 379 9.32 -8.10 10.27
C LEU A 379 9.38 -9.57 9.83
N LYS A 380 8.24 -10.20 9.54
CA LYS A 380 8.12 -11.66 9.29
C LYS A 380 8.70 -12.50 10.44
N HIS A 381 8.51 -12.04 11.66
CA HIS A 381 9.03 -12.67 12.86
C HIS A 381 7.88 -12.98 13.84
N PHE A 382 7.62 -14.27 14.06
CA PHE A 382 6.49 -14.76 14.84
C PHE A 382 6.98 -15.56 16.06
N SER A 383 7.26 -14.87 17.16
CA SER A 383 7.71 -15.48 18.43
C SER A 383 6.63 -15.54 19.52
N ALA A 384 5.45 -14.95 19.26
CA ALA A 384 4.34 -14.94 20.20
C ALA A 384 3.58 -16.29 20.20
N SER A 385 2.73 -16.49 21.22
CA SER A 385 1.88 -17.69 21.32
C SER A 385 0.93 -17.80 20.11
N TYR A 386 0.46 -19.02 19.82
CA TYR A 386 -0.49 -19.28 18.72
C TYR A 386 -1.68 -18.29 18.73
N SER A 387 -2.29 -18.07 19.89
CA SER A 387 -3.45 -17.19 20.03
C SER A 387 -3.11 -15.72 19.76
N ALA A 388 -1.94 -15.25 20.21
CA ALA A 388 -1.50 -13.87 19.97
C ALA A 388 -1.17 -13.65 18.49
N SER A 389 -0.39 -14.54 17.88
CA SER A 389 -0.06 -14.49 16.45
C SER A 389 -1.32 -14.54 15.58
N ARG A 390 -2.30 -15.39 15.94
CA ARG A 390 -3.60 -15.44 15.24
C ARG A 390 -4.40 -14.16 15.40
N ALA A 391 -4.40 -13.54 16.58
CA ALA A 391 -5.06 -12.26 16.81
C ALA A 391 -4.44 -11.14 15.94
N SER A 392 -3.10 -11.04 15.90
CA SER A 392 -2.39 -10.08 15.05
C SER A 392 -2.72 -10.28 13.57
N LEU A 393 -2.72 -11.53 13.08
CA LEU A 393 -3.08 -11.84 11.69
C LEU A 393 -4.55 -11.52 11.37
N LEU A 394 -5.48 -11.78 12.29
CA LEU A 394 -6.89 -11.44 12.10
C LEU A 394 -7.12 -9.93 12.04
N GLU A 395 -6.38 -9.15 12.82
CA GLU A 395 -6.45 -7.69 12.76
C GLU A 395 -5.91 -7.16 11.42
N ALA A 396 -4.75 -7.64 11.00
CA ALA A 396 -4.21 -7.32 9.66
C ALA A 396 -5.20 -7.69 8.55
N TRP A 397 -5.96 -8.78 8.75
CA TRP A 397 -6.84 -9.26 7.70
C TRP A 397 -8.01 -8.32 7.41
N LYS A 398 -8.47 -7.57 8.42
CA LYS A 398 -9.49 -6.53 8.25
C LYS A 398 -9.02 -5.45 7.27
N MET A 399 -7.79 -4.96 7.46
CA MET A 399 -7.18 -3.96 6.59
C MET A 399 -7.03 -4.48 5.16
N PHE A 400 -6.50 -5.68 4.96
CA PHE A 400 -6.31 -6.15 3.59
C PHE A 400 -7.65 -6.43 2.89
N ARG A 401 -8.69 -6.91 3.60
CA ARG A 401 -10.04 -7.09 3.03
C ARG A 401 -10.66 -5.75 2.61
N MET A 402 -10.55 -4.72 3.46
CA MET A 402 -11.03 -3.37 3.13
C MET A 402 -10.34 -2.84 1.87
N ARG A 403 -9.00 -2.85 1.84
CA ARG A 403 -8.24 -2.36 0.67
C ARG A 403 -8.45 -3.23 -0.58
N ARG A 404 -8.69 -4.53 -0.43
CA ARG A 404 -9.07 -5.42 -1.55
C ARG A 404 -10.42 -5.01 -2.13
N ALA A 405 -11.41 -4.72 -1.28
CA ALA A 405 -12.71 -4.26 -1.73
C ALA A 405 -12.62 -2.93 -2.49
N TRP A 406 -11.75 -2.01 -2.05
CA TRP A 406 -11.46 -0.78 -2.81
C TRP A 406 -10.78 -1.06 -4.13
N MET A 407 -9.72 -1.87 -4.15
CA MET A 407 -9.04 -2.25 -5.40
C MET A 407 -10.01 -2.91 -6.39
N ALA A 408 -10.88 -3.79 -5.90
CA ALA A 408 -11.93 -4.41 -6.69
C ALA A 408 -12.91 -3.37 -7.24
N SER A 409 -13.42 -2.47 -6.41
CA SER A 409 -14.46 -1.51 -6.77
C SER A 409 -13.96 -0.37 -7.66
N ASP A 410 -12.74 0.10 -7.44
CA ASP A 410 -12.21 1.31 -8.08
C ASP A 410 -11.33 1.00 -9.30
N PHE A 411 -10.78 -0.22 -9.38
CA PHE A 411 -9.91 -0.63 -10.49
C PHE A 411 -10.47 -1.82 -11.27
N CYS A 412 -10.72 -2.96 -10.61
CA CYS A 412 -11.07 -4.18 -11.35
C CYS A 412 -12.47 -4.12 -11.97
N GLN A 413 -13.46 -3.73 -11.17
CA GLN A 413 -14.86 -3.69 -11.56
C GLN A 413 -15.11 -2.70 -12.72
N PRO A 414 -14.64 -1.44 -12.69
CA PRO A 414 -14.89 -0.51 -13.79
C PRO A 414 -14.23 -0.98 -15.10
N ILE A 415 -13.06 -1.62 -15.02
CA ILE A 415 -12.38 -2.17 -16.21
C ILE A 415 -13.16 -3.38 -16.76
N TYR A 416 -13.69 -4.25 -15.89
CA TYR A 416 -14.54 -5.36 -16.29
C TYR A 416 -15.85 -4.89 -16.93
N GLU A 417 -16.53 -3.89 -16.36
CA GLU A 417 -17.76 -3.34 -16.93
C GLU A 417 -17.53 -2.75 -18.32
N GLU A 418 -16.37 -2.11 -18.53
CA GLU A 418 -15.96 -1.58 -19.83
C GLU A 418 -15.59 -2.69 -20.82
N TRP A 419 -14.91 -3.73 -20.36
CA TRP A 419 -14.62 -4.91 -21.17
C TRP A 419 -15.91 -5.64 -21.57
N LEU A 420 -16.84 -5.83 -20.63
CA LEU A 420 -18.10 -6.52 -20.86
C LEU A 420 -18.97 -5.72 -21.83
N SER A 421 -18.99 -4.40 -21.68
CA SER A 421 -19.63 -3.50 -22.65
C SER A 421 -19.06 -3.70 -24.05
N GLU A 422 -17.75 -3.85 -24.20
CA GLU A 422 -17.15 -4.18 -25.50
C GLU A 422 -17.56 -5.58 -25.98
N ALA A 423 -17.55 -6.58 -25.11
CA ALA A 423 -17.87 -7.96 -25.43
C ALA A 423 -19.31 -8.13 -25.94
N VAL A 424 -20.25 -7.41 -25.33
CA VAL A 424 -21.65 -7.36 -25.76
C VAL A 424 -21.78 -6.59 -27.07
N ALA A 425 -21.10 -5.44 -27.22
CA ALA A 425 -21.12 -4.66 -28.46
C ALA A 425 -20.55 -5.43 -29.67
N LYS A 426 -19.58 -6.32 -29.44
CA LYS A 426 -19.01 -7.22 -30.45
C LYS A 426 -19.80 -8.50 -30.67
N GLY A 427 -20.89 -8.72 -29.92
CA GLY A 427 -21.76 -9.90 -30.02
C GLY A 427 -21.12 -11.20 -29.51
N ARG A 428 -20.01 -11.13 -28.76
CA ARG A 428 -19.37 -12.32 -28.17
C ARG A 428 -20.12 -12.80 -26.92
N VAL A 429 -20.63 -11.84 -26.16
CA VAL A 429 -21.49 -12.07 -24.99
C VAL A 429 -22.90 -11.61 -25.32
N TYR A 430 -23.88 -12.47 -25.06
CA TYR A 430 -25.28 -12.15 -25.23
C TYR A 430 -25.83 -11.60 -23.91
N ALA A 431 -26.26 -10.35 -23.89
CA ALA A 431 -26.81 -9.68 -22.71
C ALA A 431 -27.97 -8.76 -23.13
N PRO A 432 -29.21 -9.27 -23.17
CA PRO A 432 -30.39 -8.49 -23.56
C PRO A 432 -30.56 -7.25 -22.68
N GLY A 433 -30.91 -6.12 -23.29
CA GLY A 433 -31.15 -4.88 -22.56
C GLY A 433 -29.89 -4.18 -22.02
N PHE A 434 -28.69 -4.74 -22.19
CA PHE A 434 -27.45 -4.24 -21.59
C PHE A 434 -27.13 -2.76 -21.91
N PHE A 435 -27.49 -2.29 -23.10
CA PHE A 435 -27.27 -0.88 -23.50
C PHE A 435 -28.51 0.01 -23.38
N THR A 436 -29.67 -0.56 -23.06
CA THR A 436 -30.96 0.16 -23.04
C THR A 436 -31.51 0.35 -21.64
N ASP A 437 -31.17 -0.55 -20.71
CA ASP A 437 -31.62 -0.49 -19.32
C ASP A 437 -30.41 -0.52 -18.35
N PRO A 438 -30.19 0.55 -17.55
CA PRO A 438 -29.14 0.58 -16.54
C PRO A 438 -29.23 -0.55 -15.49
N LEU A 439 -30.44 -1.03 -15.15
CA LEU A 439 -30.61 -2.14 -14.22
C LEU A 439 -30.17 -3.46 -14.86
N ALA A 440 -30.56 -3.74 -16.10
CA ALA A 440 -30.05 -4.88 -16.86
C ALA A 440 -28.52 -4.83 -16.98
N LYS A 441 -27.93 -3.67 -17.30
CA LYS A 441 -26.47 -3.52 -17.29
C LYS A 441 -25.89 -3.90 -15.92
N LYS A 442 -26.45 -3.38 -14.83
CA LYS A 442 -25.95 -3.66 -13.48
C LYS A 442 -26.06 -5.14 -13.11
N ALA A 443 -27.17 -5.79 -13.48
CA ALA A 443 -27.42 -7.20 -13.25
C ALA A 443 -26.40 -8.11 -13.96
N PHE A 444 -26.09 -7.82 -15.23
CA PHE A 444 -25.04 -8.56 -15.97
C PHE A 444 -23.61 -8.26 -15.49
N CYS A 445 -23.37 -7.05 -14.98
CA CYS A 445 -22.05 -6.65 -14.47
C CYS A 445 -21.75 -7.18 -13.06
N GLY A 446 -22.67 -7.92 -12.42
CA GLY A 446 -22.47 -8.50 -11.10
C GLY A 446 -21.24 -9.42 -11.04
N ALA A 447 -20.36 -9.16 -10.09
CA ALA A 447 -19.10 -9.89 -9.96
C ALA A 447 -18.50 -9.78 -8.55
N GLU A 448 -17.80 -10.82 -8.16
CA GLU A 448 -16.89 -10.86 -7.02
C GLU A 448 -15.43 -10.91 -7.49
N TRP A 449 -14.54 -10.29 -6.74
CA TRP A 449 -13.11 -10.21 -7.05
C TRP A 449 -12.29 -10.91 -5.98
N ASN A 450 -11.94 -12.16 -6.27
CA ASN A 450 -11.32 -13.05 -5.31
C ASN A 450 -9.81 -12.85 -5.29
N GLY A 451 -9.28 -12.49 -4.11
CA GLY A 451 -7.85 -12.35 -3.86
C GLY A 451 -7.28 -13.49 -3.02
N PRO A 452 -6.03 -13.37 -2.54
CA PRO A 452 -5.38 -14.39 -1.72
C PRO A 452 -6.20 -14.82 -0.50
N SER A 453 -6.16 -16.11 -0.17
CA SER A 453 -6.73 -16.65 1.06
C SER A 453 -5.91 -16.21 2.29
N GLN A 454 -6.49 -16.33 3.49
CA GLN A 454 -5.80 -15.95 4.74
C GLN A 454 -4.57 -16.83 5.02
N GLY A 455 -4.51 -18.00 4.39
CA GLY A 455 -3.74 -19.12 4.87
C GLY A 455 -4.34 -19.73 6.13
N GLN A 456 -3.87 -20.93 6.46
CA GLN A 456 -4.34 -21.69 7.62
C GLN A 456 -3.18 -21.88 8.59
N ILE A 457 -3.45 -21.74 9.90
CA ILE A 457 -2.44 -22.08 10.91
C ILE A 457 -2.63 -23.52 11.36
N ASP A 458 -3.89 -23.97 11.49
CA ASP A 458 -4.26 -25.35 11.82
C ASP A 458 -5.31 -25.85 10.82
N PRO A 459 -4.88 -26.43 9.68
CA PRO A 459 -5.76 -26.82 8.59
C PRO A 459 -6.91 -27.73 9.02
N LEU A 460 -6.66 -28.64 9.98
CA LEU A 460 -7.67 -29.59 10.45
C LEU A 460 -8.77 -28.89 11.25
N LYS A 461 -8.42 -28.02 12.20
CA LYS A 461 -9.43 -27.27 12.97
C LYS A 461 -10.22 -26.33 12.10
N GLU A 462 -9.57 -25.68 11.15
CA GLU A 462 -10.22 -24.73 10.25
C GLU A 462 -11.16 -25.42 9.24
N ALA A 463 -10.77 -26.59 8.70
CA ALA A 463 -11.65 -27.41 7.86
C ALA A 463 -12.87 -27.93 8.62
N ASN A 464 -12.69 -28.36 9.87
CA ASN A 464 -13.81 -28.76 10.73
C ASN A 464 -14.75 -27.58 11.03
N ALA A 465 -14.19 -26.40 11.28
CA ALA A 465 -14.99 -25.19 11.47
C ALA A 465 -15.76 -24.81 10.18
N ALA A 466 -15.15 -24.93 9.01
CA ALA A 466 -15.79 -24.70 7.71
C ALA A 466 -16.93 -25.69 7.45
N LYS A 467 -16.73 -26.98 7.77
CA LYS A 467 -17.77 -28.00 7.71
C LYS A 467 -18.99 -27.59 8.55
N ILE A 468 -18.78 -27.22 9.81
CA ILE A 468 -19.84 -26.77 10.71
C ILE A 468 -20.55 -25.53 10.16
N ARG A 469 -19.81 -24.52 9.66
CA ARG A 469 -20.41 -23.31 9.07
C ARG A 469 -21.32 -23.60 7.88
N VAL A 470 -20.94 -24.54 7.03
CA VAL A 470 -21.74 -24.95 5.87
C VAL A 470 -22.96 -25.77 6.30
N GLU A 471 -22.80 -26.69 7.25
CA GLU A 471 -23.88 -27.53 7.77
C GLU A 471 -24.95 -26.70 8.51
N GLU A 472 -24.53 -25.69 9.27
CA GLU A 472 -25.42 -24.77 10.01
C GLU A 472 -25.95 -23.60 9.16
N GLY A 473 -25.53 -23.49 7.88
CA GLY A 473 -26.01 -22.44 6.97
C GLY A 473 -25.43 -21.03 7.22
N PHE A 474 -24.36 -20.90 7.99
CA PHE A 474 -23.64 -19.61 8.16
C PHE A 474 -22.79 -19.23 6.95
N SER A 475 -22.46 -20.20 6.10
CA SER A 475 -21.61 -20.03 4.93
C SER A 475 -21.99 -21.00 3.82
N THR A 476 -21.48 -20.77 2.62
CA THR A 476 -21.67 -21.64 1.47
C THR A 476 -20.39 -22.39 1.15
N ARG A 477 -20.52 -23.52 0.44
CA ARG A 477 -19.34 -24.30 0.00
C ARG A 477 -18.43 -23.49 -0.92
N GLN A 478 -18.99 -22.64 -1.78
CA GLN A 478 -18.23 -21.72 -2.62
C GLN A 478 -17.41 -20.75 -1.77
N LYS A 479 -18.06 -20.05 -0.83
CA LYS A 479 -17.40 -19.08 0.04
C LYS A 479 -16.28 -19.70 0.87
N GLU A 480 -16.51 -20.87 1.48
CA GLU A 480 -15.46 -21.58 2.21
C GLU A 480 -14.32 -22.06 1.31
N THR A 481 -14.61 -22.50 0.08
CA THR A 481 -13.56 -22.93 -0.86
C THR A 481 -12.66 -21.76 -1.26
N VAL A 482 -13.26 -20.59 -1.55
CA VAL A 482 -12.52 -19.36 -1.85
C VAL A 482 -11.70 -18.93 -0.63
N GLU A 483 -12.29 -18.91 0.57
CA GLU A 483 -11.61 -18.44 1.79
C GLU A 483 -10.46 -19.36 2.23
N LEU A 484 -10.58 -20.68 2.05
CA LEU A 484 -9.57 -21.65 2.48
C LEU A 484 -8.45 -21.82 1.46
N THR A 485 -8.80 -22.04 0.18
CA THR A 485 -7.82 -22.43 -0.85
C THR A 485 -7.68 -21.42 -1.98
N GLY A 486 -8.54 -20.39 -2.03
CA GLY A 486 -8.64 -19.49 -3.18
C GLY A 486 -9.18 -20.17 -4.45
N GLY A 487 -9.74 -21.38 -4.31
CA GLY A 487 -10.29 -22.16 -5.41
C GLY A 487 -11.76 -21.87 -5.68
N ASP A 488 -12.31 -22.58 -6.65
CA ASP A 488 -13.73 -22.52 -7.03
C ASP A 488 -14.42 -23.86 -6.73
N TRP A 489 -15.51 -23.82 -5.96
CA TRP A 489 -16.22 -25.02 -5.55
C TRP A 489 -16.91 -25.74 -6.71
N TYR A 490 -17.51 -25.01 -7.66
CA TYR A 490 -18.20 -25.63 -8.80
C TYR A 490 -17.23 -26.37 -9.72
N ARG A 491 -16.06 -25.78 -9.99
CA ARG A 491 -14.96 -26.44 -10.72
C ARG A 491 -14.45 -27.66 -9.96
N ASN A 492 -14.21 -27.52 -8.65
CA ASN A 492 -13.80 -28.65 -7.80
C ASN A 492 -14.86 -29.76 -7.80
N HIS A 493 -16.14 -29.42 -7.73
CA HIS A 493 -17.23 -30.38 -7.70
C HIS A 493 -17.34 -31.14 -9.02
N ARG A 494 -17.34 -30.43 -10.17
CA ARG A 494 -17.33 -31.05 -11.51
C ARG A 494 -16.14 -32.00 -11.68
N GLN A 495 -14.94 -31.56 -11.29
CA GLN A 495 -13.74 -32.39 -11.34
C GLN A 495 -13.86 -33.61 -10.42
N ARG A 496 -14.37 -33.45 -9.20
CA ARG A 496 -14.59 -34.54 -8.25
C ARG A 496 -15.59 -35.58 -8.74
N VAL A 497 -16.64 -35.18 -9.46
CA VAL A 497 -17.58 -36.13 -10.09
C VAL A 497 -16.84 -37.03 -11.09
N VAL A 498 -15.95 -36.45 -11.89
CA VAL A 498 -15.10 -37.21 -12.83
C VAL A 498 -14.13 -38.12 -12.09
N GLU A 499 -13.45 -37.59 -11.07
CA GLU A 499 -12.49 -38.36 -10.26
C GLU A 499 -13.15 -39.53 -9.55
N GLU A 500 -14.31 -39.34 -8.91
CA GLU A 500 -15.04 -40.40 -8.23
C GLU A 500 -15.61 -41.44 -9.21
N ARG A 501 -16.03 -41.03 -10.41
CA ARG A 501 -16.40 -41.96 -11.48
C ARG A 501 -15.22 -42.82 -11.90
N LEU A 502 -14.06 -42.21 -12.17
CA LEU A 502 -12.83 -42.93 -12.54
C LEU A 502 -12.34 -43.86 -11.41
N ARG A 503 -12.47 -43.45 -10.14
CA ARG A 503 -12.15 -44.29 -8.98
C ARG A 503 -13.04 -45.51 -8.89
N LYS A 504 -14.36 -45.34 -9.09
CA LYS A 504 -15.31 -46.46 -9.16
C LYS A 504 -14.99 -47.40 -10.32
N GLU A 505 -14.71 -46.87 -11.51
CA GLU A 505 -14.31 -47.65 -12.69
C GLU A 505 -13.00 -48.42 -12.46
N ALA A 506 -12.04 -47.84 -11.73
CA ALA A 506 -10.76 -48.46 -11.38
C ALA A 506 -10.82 -49.40 -10.16
N GLY A 507 -12.01 -49.68 -9.60
CA GLY A 507 -12.18 -50.60 -8.47
C GLY A 507 -11.82 -50.02 -7.10
N PHE A 508 -11.56 -48.71 -7.00
CA PHE A 508 -11.40 -48.01 -5.73
C PHE A 508 -12.78 -47.60 -5.19
N THR A 509 -13.47 -48.51 -4.49
CA THR A 509 -14.66 -48.15 -3.72
C THR A 509 -14.27 -47.37 -2.47
N GLY A 510 -14.40 -46.04 -2.53
CA GLY A 510 -14.20 -45.15 -1.38
C GLY A 510 -15.45 -45.03 -0.50
N SER A 511 -15.20 -45.05 0.81
CA SER A 511 -16.12 -44.86 1.94
C SER A 511 -17.15 -43.71 1.80
N ASN A 512 -18.42 -44.06 2.05
CA ASN A 512 -19.57 -43.24 2.48
C ASN A 512 -19.63 -41.78 2.02
N VAL A 513 -20.10 -41.55 0.80
CA VAL A 513 -21.05 -40.45 0.52
C VAL A 513 -22.10 -41.00 -0.44
N ALA A 514 -23.32 -41.22 0.06
CA ALA A 514 -24.45 -41.65 -0.76
C ALA A 514 -24.87 -40.49 -1.67
N ILE A 515 -24.64 -40.64 -2.97
CA ILE A 515 -25.29 -39.80 -3.99
C ILE A 515 -26.65 -40.46 -4.23
N GLN A 516 -27.74 -39.81 -3.82
CA GLN A 516 -29.09 -40.24 -4.19
C GLN A 516 -29.27 -39.99 -5.69
N GLU A 517 -29.26 -41.06 -6.48
CA GLU A 517 -29.75 -41.02 -7.85
C GLU A 517 -31.27 -40.85 -7.81
N GLY A 518 -31.76 -39.76 -8.40
CA GLY A 518 -33.19 -39.48 -8.53
C GLY A 518 -33.87 -40.53 -9.40
N GLY A 519 -34.70 -41.36 -8.78
CA GLY A 519 -35.50 -42.36 -9.48
C GLY A 519 -36.55 -41.73 -10.38
N VAL A 520 -36.47 -41.99 -11.67
CA VAL A 520 -37.60 -41.86 -12.59
C VAL A 520 -38.53 -43.05 -12.32
N LYS A 521 -39.69 -42.78 -11.71
CA LYS A 521 -40.80 -43.74 -11.66
C LYS A 521 -41.34 -43.91 -13.08
N GLY A 522 -41.23 -45.11 -13.63
CA GLY A 522 -42.14 -45.58 -14.67
C GLY A 522 -43.42 -46.06 -13.98
N GLU A 523 -44.54 -45.41 -14.27
CA GLU A 523 -45.88 -45.96 -14.04
C GLU A 523 -46.29 -46.67 -15.33
N GLU A 524 -46.29 -48.00 -15.29
CA GLU A 524 -47.19 -48.84 -16.10
C GLU A 524 -48.38 -49.16 -15.20
N ASP A 525 -49.56 -48.63 -15.56
CA ASP A 525 -50.84 -49.36 -15.68
C ASP A 525 -51.90 -48.44 -16.34
#